data_AF-A0AAN0JC39-F1
#
_entry.id   AF-A0AAN0JC39-F1
#
_cell.length_a   1.000
_cell.length_b   1.000
_cell.length_c   1.000
_cell.angle_alpha   90.00
_cell.angle_beta   90.00
_cell.angle_gamma   90.00
#
_symmetry.space_group_name_H-M   'P 1'
#
loop_
_entity.id
_entity.type
_entity.pdbx_description
1 polymer ?
#
loop_
_entity_poly.entity_id
_entity_poly.type
_entity_poly.pdbx_seq_one_letter_code
_entity_poly.pdbx_strand_id
1 'polypeptide(L)'
;MTDLTLLACHTHLMTRDVKEAENVLSGFPVTNNRLHTEPTEEYGRILILWYQSLLHIAKGDMENASSIAMHCLQTLVQFQEERAGSISEEINLKLINLKRMLLNNCAVFAIAKNNFSHAHSLLTTSISLAPDHDLLSSYNYCLLLIKLGKVKDGCKYWLEETKNNTQENFKGSFQQLTKYSNTVPLEKQSFDVITL
;
A
#
# COMPACT_ATOMS: atom_id res chain seq x y z
N MET A 1 -14.30 -18.17 10.33
CA MET A 1 -15.28 -17.18 9.84
C MET A 1 -14.60 -15.97 9.21
N THR A 2 -13.50 -15.47 9.79
CA THR A 2 -12.74 -14.30 9.32
C THR A 2 -12.28 -14.39 7.85
N ASP A 3 -11.77 -15.54 7.38
CA ASP A 3 -11.22 -15.65 6.01
C ASP A 3 -12.27 -15.49 4.90
N LEU A 4 -13.46 -16.08 5.04
CA LEU A 4 -14.55 -15.94 4.06
C LEU A 4 -15.13 -14.52 4.05
N THR A 5 -15.22 -13.88 5.21
CA THR A 5 -15.74 -12.51 5.32
C THR A 5 -14.76 -11.48 4.75
N LEU A 6 -13.44 -11.66 4.96
CA LEU A 6 -12.42 -10.83 4.36
C LEU A 6 -12.33 -11.06 2.84
N LEU A 7 -12.52 -12.29 2.37
CA LEU A 7 -12.61 -12.60 0.94
C LEU A 7 -13.83 -11.92 0.29
N ALA A 8 -15.00 -11.98 0.92
CA ALA A 8 -16.20 -11.28 0.45
C ALA A 8 -15.99 -9.76 0.40
N CYS A 9 -15.41 -9.18 1.46
CA CYS A 9 -15.05 -7.75 1.49
C CYS A 9 -14.12 -7.38 0.33
N HIS A 10 -13.07 -8.18 0.11
CA HIS A 10 -12.14 -7.98 -1.00
C HIS A 10 -12.85 -8.02 -2.35
N THR A 11 -13.70 -9.03 -2.59
CA THR A 11 -14.48 -9.14 -3.84
C THR A 11 -15.36 -7.92 -4.07
N HIS A 12 -16.06 -7.43 -3.04
CA HIS A 12 -16.91 -6.24 -3.17
C HIS A 12 -16.11 -4.97 -3.45
N LEU A 13 -14.94 -4.79 -2.82
CA LEU A 13 -14.06 -3.66 -3.12
C LEU A 13 -13.51 -3.71 -4.55
N MET A 14 -13.10 -4.89 -5.03
CA MET A 14 -12.59 -5.07 -6.40
C MET A 14 -13.69 -4.88 -7.46
N THR A 15 -14.93 -5.25 -7.13
CA THR A 15 -16.11 -5.04 -8.00
C THR A 15 -16.76 -3.66 -7.84
N ARG A 16 -16.17 -2.80 -6.99
CA ARG A 16 -16.64 -1.44 -6.67
C ARG A 16 -18.04 -1.39 -6.05
N ASP A 17 -18.48 -2.48 -5.43
CA ASP A 17 -19.69 -2.51 -4.62
C ASP A 17 -19.39 -2.01 -3.21
N VAL A 18 -19.23 -0.69 -3.09
CA VAL A 18 -18.82 -0.01 -1.85
C VAL A 18 -19.84 -0.25 -0.73
N LYS A 19 -21.13 -0.35 -1.05
CA LYS A 19 -22.19 -0.54 -0.06
C LYS A 19 -22.12 -1.94 0.55
N GLU A 20 -21.91 -2.98 -0.26
CA GLU A 20 -21.77 -4.33 0.26
C GLU A 20 -20.44 -4.52 1.02
N ALA A 21 -19.34 -3.92 0.55
CA ALA A 21 -18.09 -3.90 1.32
C ALA A 21 -18.28 -3.22 2.70
N GLU A 22 -19.03 -2.13 2.77
CA GLU A 22 -19.39 -1.47 4.02
C GLU A 22 -20.28 -2.35 4.92
N ASN A 23 -21.31 -2.99 4.37
CA ASN A 23 -22.17 -3.92 5.11
C ASN A 23 -21.34 -5.04 5.74
N VAL A 24 -20.42 -5.63 4.97
CA VAL A 24 -19.52 -6.67 5.44
C VAL A 24 -18.63 -6.16 6.59
N LEU A 25 -18.05 -4.97 6.45
CA LEU A 25 -17.15 -4.39 7.46
C LEU A 25 -17.88 -3.85 8.71
N SER A 26 -19.15 -3.49 8.60
CA SER A 26 -19.95 -2.96 9.73
C SER A 26 -20.12 -3.96 10.88
N GLY A 27 -19.95 -5.26 10.61
CA GLY A 27 -19.94 -6.32 11.62
C GLY A 27 -18.65 -6.39 12.47
N PHE A 28 -17.64 -5.58 12.17
CA PHE A 28 -16.33 -5.61 12.84
C PHE A 28 -15.97 -4.23 13.41
N PRO A 29 -16.40 -3.91 14.65
CA PRO A 29 -16.08 -2.63 15.25
C PRO A 29 -14.57 -2.46 15.44
N VAL A 30 -14.06 -1.25 15.16
CA VAL A 30 -12.68 -0.86 15.46
C VAL A 30 -12.55 -0.68 16.97
N THR A 31 -12.28 -1.75 17.71
CA THR A 31 -12.00 -1.62 19.14
C THR A 31 -10.55 -1.18 19.30
N ASN A 32 -10.34 0.11 19.50
CA ASN A 32 -9.06 0.62 19.96
C ASN A 32 -8.83 0.15 21.41
N ASN A 33 -7.60 -0.26 21.74
CA ASN A 33 -6.97 -0.17 23.09
C ASN A 33 -6.40 -1.45 23.71
N ARG A 34 -6.46 -2.64 23.09
CA ARG A 34 -5.61 -3.78 23.52
C ARG A 34 -5.18 -4.65 22.37
N LEU A 35 -3.88 -4.98 22.30
CA LEU A 35 -3.40 -6.05 21.43
C LEU A 35 -3.96 -7.38 21.93
N HIS A 36 -4.44 -8.20 21.01
CA HIS A 36 -4.87 -9.56 21.30
C HIS A 36 -3.68 -10.40 21.75
N THR A 37 -3.94 -11.36 22.63
CA THR A 37 -2.92 -12.32 23.07
C THR A 37 -2.57 -13.32 21.96
N GLU A 38 -3.51 -13.61 21.07
CA GLU A 38 -3.34 -14.57 19.98
C GLU A 38 -2.88 -13.89 18.67
N PRO A 39 -1.74 -14.30 18.08
CA PRO A 39 -1.22 -13.69 16.85
C PRO A 39 -2.16 -13.72 15.65
N THR A 40 -2.95 -14.79 15.51
CA THR A 40 -3.91 -14.95 14.42
C THR A 40 -5.09 -13.99 14.55
N GLU A 41 -5.55 -13.73 15.77
CA GLU A 41 -6.62 -12.75 16.03
C GLU A 41 -6.14 -11.33 15.74
N GLU A 42 -4.92 -10.98 16.20
CA GLU A 42 -4.35 -9.65 15.94
C GLU A 42 -4.11 -9.43 14.45
N TYR A 43 -3.58 -10.43 13.74
CA TYR A 43 -3.44 -10.38 12.28
C TYR A 43 -4.79 -10.13 11.58
N GLY A 44 -5.85 -10.84 11.99
CA GLY A 44 -7.20 -10.64 11.46
C GLY A 44 -7.74 -9.22 11.71
N ARG A 45 -7.48 -8.66 12.89
CA ARG A 45 -7.85 -7.27 13.23
C ARG A 45 -7.09 -6.24 12.39
N ILE A 46 -5.79 -6.42 12.21
CA ILE A 46 -4.98 -5.54 11.36
C ILE A 46 -5.48 -5.59 9.91
N LEU A 47 -5.87 -6.78 9.41
CA LEU A 47 -6.49 -6.88 8.08
C LEU A 47 -7.80 -6.10 7.98
N ILE A 48 -8.67 -6.16 9.00
CA ILE A 48 -9.92 -5.39 9.02
C ILE A 48 -9.64 -3.88 8.94
N LEU A 49 -8.69 -3.38 9.72
CA LEU A 49 -8.27 -1.97 9.66
C LEU A 49 -7.77 -1.58 8.26
N TRP A 50 -6.98 -2.45 7.63
CA TRP A 50 -6.53 -2.22 6.27
C TRP A 50 -7.70 -2.16 5.28
N TYR A 51 -8.65 -3.10 5.33
CA TYR A 51 -9.84 -3.08 4.47
C TYR A 51 -10.73 -1.86 4.68
N GLN A 52 -10.86 -1.37 5.92
CA GLN A 52 -11.55 -0.11 6.19
C GLN A 52 -10.85 1.07 5.52
N SER A 53 -9.50 1.10 5.54
CA SER A 53 -8.77 2.14 4.80
C SER A 53 -9.09 2.10 3.29
N LEU A 54 -9.17 0.91 2.70
CA LEU A 54 -9.54 0.73 1.29
C LEU A 54 -11.00 1.12 1.00
N LEU A 55 -11.92 0.86 1.94
CA LEU A 55 -13.30 1.31 1.83
C LEU A 55 -13.39 2.84 1.76
N HIS A 56 -12.63 3.55 2.61
CA HIS A 56 -12.59 5.01 2.57
C HIS A 56 -11.98 5.54 1.25
N ILE A 57 -10.95 4.87 0.72
CA ILE A 57 -10.44 5.16 -0.64
C ILE A 57 -11.57 5.03 -1.67
N ALA A 58 -12.31 3.92 -1.65
CA ALA A 58 -13.39 3.66 -2.59
C ALA A 58 -14.55 4.68 -2.48
N LYS A 59 -14.73 5.27 -1.29
CA LYS A 59 -15.67 6.38 -1.04
C LYS A 59 -15.13 7.76 -1.43
N GLY A 60 -13.86 7.86 -1.82
CA GLY A 60 -13.18 9.14 -2.10
C GLY A 60 -12.77 9.91 -0.83
N ASP A 61 -12.90 9.30 0.34
CA ASP A 61 -12.58 9.89 1.65
C ASP A 61 -11.10 9.66 2.00
N MET A 62 -10.24 10.41 1.32
CA MET A 62 -8.79 10.24 1.41
C MET A 62 -8.21 10.62 2.78
N GLU A 63 -8.88 11.48 3.54
CA GLU A 63 -8.43 11.90 4.87
C GLU A 63 -8.59 10.74 5.88
N ASN A 64 -9.78 10.14 5.95
CA ASN A 64 -10.00 8.99 6.82
C ASN A 64 -9.24 7.76 6.33
N ALA A 65 -9.15 7.53 5.01
CA ALA A 65 -8.32 6.46 4.46
C ALA A 65 -6.87 6.56 4.93
N SER A 66 -6.29 7.77 4.84
CA SER A 66 -4.92 8.04 5.30
C SER A 66 -4.78 7.84 6.82
N SER A 67 -5.74 8.35 7.61
CA SER A 67 -5.73 8.19 9.07
C SER A 67 -5.75 6.72 9.49
N ILE A 68 -6.66 5.93 8.93
CA ILE A 68 -6.83 4.51 9.25
C ILE A 68 -5.63 3.70 8.75
N ALA A 69 -5.09 3.98 7.57
CA ALA A 69 -3.91 3.28 7.06
C ALA A 69 -2.67 3.50 7.94
N MET A 70 -2.44 4.74 8.41
CA MET A 70 -1.35 5.03 9.34
C MET A 70 -1.55 4.34 10.69
N HIS A 71 -2.78 4.34 11.21
CA HIS A 71 -3.09 3.63 12.45
C HIS A 71 -2.84 2.12 12.30
N CYS A 72 -3.29 1.52 11.20
CA CYS A 72 -3.07 0.12 10.89
C CYS A 72 -1.57 -0.23 10.82
N LEU A 73 -0.77 0.60 10.17
CA LEU A 73 0.68 0.43 10.10
C LEU A 73 1.34 0.51 11.48
N GLN A 74 0.93 1.48 12.31
CA GLN A 74 1.44 1.62 13.68
C GLN A 74 1.10 0.38 14.53
N THR A 75 -0.14 -0.10 14.47
CA THR A 75 -0.57 -1.32 15.18
C THR A 75 0.22 -2.53 14.73
N LEU A 76 0.44 -2.70 13.43
CA LEU A 76 1.24 -3.81 12.90
C LEU A 76 2.69 -3.73 13.41
N VAL A 77 3.32 -2.56 13.36
CA VAL A 77 4.71 -2.39 13.82
C VAL A 77 4.83 -2.69 15.31
N GLN A 78 3.93 -2.13 16.12
CA GLN A 78 3.90 -2.39 17.56
C GLN A 78 3.71 -3.89 17.85
N PHE A 79 2.80 -4.55 17.13
CA PHE A 79 2.59 -5.99 17.28
C PHE A 79 3.84 -6.81 16.95
N GLN A 80 4.55 -6.46 15.86
CA GLN A 80 5.80 -7.12 15.48
C GLN A 80 6.90 -6.91 16.54
N GLU A 81 6.98 -5.73 17.13
CA GLU A 81 7.95 -5.40 18.18
C GLU A 81 7.67 -6.16 19.48
N GLU A 82 6.42 -6.14 19.96
CA GLU A 82 6.02 -6.78 21.21
C GLU A 82 6.08 -8.31 21.17
N ARG A 83 5.99 -8.90 19.96
CA ARG A 83 5.93 -10.35 19.75
C ARG A 83 7.15 -10.90 19.01
N ALA A 84 8.22 -10.14 18.88
CA ALA A 84 9.46 -10.60 18.26
C ALA A 84 9.91 -11.95 18.85
N GLY A 85 10.02 -12.97 17.99
CA GLY A 85 10.40 -14.34 18.39
C GLY A 85 9.28 -15.27 18.86
N SER A 86 8.04 -14.77 19.01
CA SER A 86 6.85 -15.58 19.36
C SER A 86 5.86 -15.78 18.21
N ILE A 87 6.09 -15.09 17.08
CA ILE A 87 5.30 -15.22 15.86
C ILE A 87 5.87 -16.36 15.02
N SER A 88 5.02 -17.26 14.52
CA SER A 88 5.45 -18.28 13.56
C SER A 88 5.98 -17.64 12.27
N GLU A 89 6.90 -18.33 11.59
CA GLU A 89 7.48 -17.82 10.34
C GLU A 89 6.41 -17.49 9.28
N GLU A 90 5.38 -18.34 9.16
CA GLU A 90 4.27 -18.13 8.23
C GLU A 90 3.50 -16.82 8.51
N ILE A 91 3.14 -16.58 9.78
CA ILE A 91 2.43 -15.36 10.17
C ILE A 91 3.34 -14.14 10.03
N ASN A 92 4.63 -14.30 10.33
CA ASN A 92 5.60 -13.22 10.17
C ASN A 92 5.74 -12.80 8.69
N LEU A 93 5.80 -13.76 7.76
CA LEU A 93 5.80 -13.48 6.32
C LEU A 93 4.53 -12.75 5.88
N LYS A 94 3.35 -13.19 6.37
CA LYS A 94 2.06 -12.51 6.11
C LYS A 94 2.07 -11.07 6.63
N LEU A 95 2.62 -10.82 7.82
CA LEU A 95 2.75 -9.49 8.39
C LEU A 95 3.74 -8.61 7.62
N ILE A 96 4.88 -9.15 7.17
CA ILE A 96 5.84 -8.43 6.33
C ILE A 96 5.18 -7.98 5.03
N ASN A 97 4.43 -8.87 4.36
CA ASN A 97 3.71 -8.53 3.14
C ASN A 97 2.63 -7.46 3.38
N LEU A 98 1.86 -7.57 4.47
CA LEU A 98 0.88 -6.56 4.85
C LEU A 98 1.52 -5.21 5.16
N LYS A 99 2.65 -5.21 5.88
CA LYS A 99 3.45 -4.01 6.17
C LYS A 99 3.89 -3.31 4.90
N ARG A 100 4.37 -4.05 3.90
CA ARG A 100 4.75 -3.48 2.59
C ARG A 100 3.58 -2.81 1.89
N MET A 101 2.41 -3.45 1.85
CA MET A 101 1.21 -2.84 1.27
C MET A 101 0.79 -1.56 2.01
N LEU A 102 0.81 -1.58 3.34
CA LEU A 102 0.48 -0.42 4.16
C LEU A 102 1.49 0.73 4.00
N LEU A 103 2.79 0.42 3.93
CA LEU A 103 3.86 1.39 3.65
C LEU A 103 3.65 2.06 2.29
N ASN A 104 3.28 1.30 1.25
CA ASN A 104 2.94 1.82 -0.06
C ASN A 104 1.72 2.75 -0.02
N ASN A 105 0.62 2.32 0.60
CA ASN A 105 -0.59 3.13 0.70
C ASN A 105 -0.31 4.43 1.46
N CYS A 106 0.41 4.35 2.59
CA CYS A 106 0.82 5.53 3.35
C CYS A 106 1.72 6.46 2.53
N ALA A 107 2.63 5.91 1.72
CA ALA A 107 3.52 6.72 0.87
C ALA A 107 2.73 7.48 -0.19
N VAL A 108 1.75 6.83 -0.82
CA VAL A 108 0.84 7.47 -1.78
C VAL A 108 0.07 8.63 -1.13
N PHE A 109 -0.47 8.44 0.08
CA PHE A 109 -1.13 9.52 0.81
C PHE A 109 -0.14 10.65 1.16
N ALA A 110 1.09 10.33 1.53
CA ALA A 110 2.13 11.32 1.79
C ALA A 110 2.51 12.10 0.52
N ILE A 111 2.61 11.45 -0.64
CA ILE A 111 2.83 12.10 -1.95
C ILE A 111 1.68 13.07 -2.25
N ALA A 112 0.43 12.64 -2.07
CA ALA A 112 -0.75 13.48 -2.31
C ALA A 112 -0.77 14.73 -1.42
N LYS A 113 -0.23 14.63 -0.20
CA LYS A 113 -0.07 15.74 0.76
C LYS A 113 1.21 16.54 0.55
N ASN A 114 1.97 16.30 -0.51
CA ASN A 114 3.29 16.89 -0.79
C ASN A 114 4.34 16.66 0.34
N ASN A 115 4.13 15.66 1.19
CA ASN A 115 5.09 15.26 2.22
C ASN A 115 6.09 14.24 1.65
N PHE A 116 6.93 14.71 0.71
CA PHE A 116 7.82 13.86 -0.08
C PHE A 116 8.92 13.19 0.75
N SER A 117 9.39 13.82 1.83
CA SER A 117 10.39 13.22 2.73
C SER A 117 9.81 12.01 3.47
N HIS A 118 8.57 12.11 3.95
CA HIS A 118 7.89 10.98 4.59
C HIS A 118 7.58 9.87 3.58
N ALA A 119 7.07 10.22 2.40
CA ALA A 119 6.84 9.27 1.31
C ALA A 119 8.12 8.51 0.94
N HIS A 120 9.24 9.22 0.82
CA HIS A 120 10.55 8.62 0.56
C HIS A 120 10.91 7.59 1.63
N SER A 121 10.82 7.99 2.92
CA SER A 121 11.12 7.09 4.03
C SER A 121 10.29 5.81 3.96
N LEU A 122 8.97 5.94 3.79
CA LEU A 122 8.04 4.80 3.71
C LEU A 122 8.39 3.85 2.56
N LEU A 123 8.68 4.38 1.37
CA LEU A 123 9.01 3.57 0.19
C LEU A 123 10.36 2.88 0.33
N THR A 124 11.38 3.57 0.85
CA THR A 124 12.68 2.95 1.11
C THR A 124 12.59 1.83 2.14
N THR A 125 11.78 2.01 3.20
CA THR A 125 11.50 0.95 4.16
C THR A 125 10.80 -0.22 3.49
N SER A 126 9.79 0.02 2.65
CA SER A 126 9.08 -1.06 1.97
C SER A 126 9.99 -1.88 1.04
N ILE A 127 10.81 -1.21 0.23
CA ILE A 127 11.78 -1.86 -0.67
C ILE A 127 12.76 -2.72 0.14
N SER A 128 13.26 -2.22 1.27
CA SER A 128 14.20 -2.95 2.11
C SER A 128 13.63 -4.24 2.73
N LEU A 129 12.30 -4.34 2.86
CA LEU A 129 11.62 -5.52 3.41
C LEU A 129 11.49 -6.66 2.38
N ALA A 130 11.67 -6.38 1.08
CA ALA A 130 11.64 -7.40 0.02
C ALA A 130 12.54 -6.98 -1.16
N PRO A 131 13.87 -7.06 -0.97
CA PRO A 131 14.85 -6.52 -1.92
C PRO A 131 14.79 -7.13 -3.32
N ASP A 132 14.26 -8.35 -3.44
CA ASP A 132 14.22 -9.05 -4.72
C ASP A 132 12.93 -8.79 -5.52
N HIS A 133 11.84 -8.33 -4.88
CA HIS A 133 10.48 -8.43 -5.46
C HIS A 133 9.47 -7.37 -4.97
N ASP A 134 9.84 -6.09 -4.88
CA ASP A 134 8.90 -5.01 -4.52
C ASP A 134 8.55 -4.03 -5.64
N LEU A 135 8.01 -4.55 -6.74
CA LEU A 135 7.61 -3.79 -7.93
C LEU A 135 6.66 -2.63 -7.63
N LEU A 136 5.75 -2.79 -6.67
CA LEU A 136 4.80 -1.73 -6.29
C LEU A 136 5.52 -0.57 -5.61
N SER A 137 6.40 -0.87 -4.64
CA SER A 137 7.21 0.16 -4.00
C SER A 137 8.17 0.82 -4.99
N SER A 138 8.79 0.04 -5.87
CA SER A 138 9.68 0.57 -6.90
C SER A 138 8.94 1.51 -7.85
N TYR A 139 7.68 1.19 -8.18
CA TYR A 139 6.81 2.04 -9.00
C TYR A 139 6.46 3.35 -8.28
N ASN A 140 5.98 3.26 -7.04
CA ASN A 140 5.65 4.44 -6.24
C ASN A 140 6.87 5.32 -5.95
N TYR A 141 8.06 4.72 -5.83
CA TYR A 141 9.32 5.44 -5.70
C TYR A 141 9.71 6.19 -6.99
N CYS A 142 9.49 5.58 -8.15
CA CYS A 142 9.62 6.27 -9.43
C CYS A 142 8.67 7.48 -9.52
N LEU A 143 7.40 7.31 -9.13
CA LEU A 143 6.43 8.41 -9.09
C LEU A 143 6.86 9.55 -8.16
N LEU A 144 7.39 9.21 -6.98
CA LEU A 144 7.95 10.19 -6.04
C LEU A 144 9.10 10.98 -6.68
N LEU A 145 10.04 10.31 -7.35
CA LEU A 145 11.16 10.97 -8.03
C LEU A 145 10.68 11.92 -9.13
N ILE A 146 9.66 11.52 -9.89
CA ILE A 146 9.02 12.39 -10.90
C ILE A 146 8.41 13.63 -10.23
N LYS A 147 7.67 13.46 -9.12
CA LYS A 147 7.08 14.58 -8.36
C LYS A 147 8.11 15.53 -7.78
N LEU A 148 9.32 15.05 -7.49
CA LEU A 148 10.47 15.85 -7.06
C LEU A 148 11.22 16.54 -8.22
N GLY A 149 10.74 16.43 -9.47
CA GLY A 149 11.41 16.96 -10.65
C GLY A 149 12.61 16.11 -11.12
N LYS A 150 12.89 14.99 -10.44
CA LYS A 150 13.97 14.05 -10.78
C LYS A 150 13.51 12.99 -11.76
N VAL A 151 12.90 13.42 -12.87
CA VAL A 151 12.26 12.53 -13.87
C VAL A 151 13.26 11.52 -14.43
N LYS A 152 14.48 11.99 -14.77
CA LYS A 152 15.53 11.12 -15.32
C LYS A 152 15.94 10.02 -14.34
N ASP A 153 16.05 10.35 -13.06
CA ASP A 153 16.43 9.40 -12.02
C ASP A 153 15.30 8.38 -11.78
N GLY A 154 14.04 8.84 -11.77
CA GLY A 154 12.87 7.97 -11.67
C GLY A 154 12.79 6.97 -12.82
N CYS A 155 12.92 7.44 -14.07
CA CYS A 155 12.91 6.57 -15.24
C CYS A 155 14.10 5.60 -15.25
N LYS A 156 15.30 6.05 -14.85
CA LYS A 156 16.48 5.19 -14.76
C LYS A 156 16.29 4.09 -13.71
N TYR A 157 15.82 4.46 -12.53
CA TYR A 157 15.53 3.52 -11.45
C TYR A 157 14.52 2.46 -11.91
N TRP A 158 13.39 2.88 -12.51
CA TRP A 158 12.39 1.97 -13.03
C TRP A 158 12.93 1.01 -14.12
N LEU A 159 13.81 1.51 -14.99
CA LEU A 159 14.47 0.69 -16.01
C LEU A 159 15.39 -0.39 -15.43
N GLU A 160 16.09 -0.09 -14.35
CA GLU A 160 16.97 -1.05 -13.68
C GLU A 160 16.14 -2.13 -12.99
N GLU A 161 15.09 -1.74 -12.26
CA GLU A 161 14.16 -2.65 -11.59
C GLU A 161 13.42 -3.59 -12.57
N THR A 162 13.03 -3.07 -13.74
CA THR A 162 12.32 -3.87 -14.76
C THR A 162 13.23 -4.81 -15.56
N LYS A 163 14.50 -4.45 -15.78
CA LYS A 163 15.48 -5.37 -16.43
C LYS A 163 15.77 -6.61 -15.58
N ASN A 164 15.66 -6.46 -14.27
CA ASN A 164 15.87 -7.55 -13.32
C ASN A 164 14.61 -8.41 -13.13
N ASN A 165 13.47 -8.07 -13.77
CA ASN A 165 12.20 -8.77 -13.62
C ASN A 165 11.73 -9.40 -14.94
N THR A 166 11.58 -10.72 -14.97
CA THR A 166 11.33 -11.52 -16.19
C THR A 166 9.86 -11.58 -16.64
N GLN A 167 8.96 -10.79 -16.06
CA GLN A 167 7.52 -10.86 -16.36
C GLN A 167 7.14 -10.04 -17.62
N GLU A 168 6.66 -10.72 -18.67
CA GLU A 168 6.28 -10.14 -19.98
C GLU A 168 5.16 -9.08 -19.93
N ASN A 169 4.31 -9.08 -18.89
CA ASN A 169 3.22 -8.12 -18.71
C ASN A 169 3.69 -6.65 -18.53
N PHE A 170 5.01 -6.42 -18.39
CA PHE A 170 5.61 -5.10 -18.11
C PHE A 170 5.91 -4.22 -19.33
N LYS A 171 5.92 -4.76 -20.56
CA LYS A 171 6.20 -3.95 -21.78
C LYS A 171 5.15 -2.85 -22.02
N GLY A 172 3.90 -3.06 -21.59
CA GLY A 172 2.79 -2.11 -21.79
C GLY A 172 2.89 -0.84 -20.93
N SER A 173 3.15 -0.98 -19.63
CA SER A 173 3.27 0.15 -18.69
C SER A 173 4.49 1.03 -18.98
N PHE A 174 5.57 0.43 -19.49
CA PHE A 174 6.78 1.14 -19.89
C PHE A 174 6.60 2.03 -21.14
N GLN A 175 5.84 1.58 -22.14
CA GLN A 175 5.53 2.38 -23.34
C GLN A 175 4.66 3.60 -23.05
N GLN A 176 3.85 3.57 -21.98
CA GLN A 176 3.10 4.73 -21.53
C GLN A 176 4.03 5.74 -20.85
N LEU A 177 4.83 5.32 -19.86
CA LEU A 177 5.79 6.19 -19.15
C LEU A 177 6.81 6.90 -20.07
N THR A 178 7.32 6.21 -21.09
CA THR A 178 8.24 6.81 -22.09
C THR A 178 7.55 7.76 -23.07
N LYS A 179 6.24 7.60 -23.34
CA LYS A 179 5.46 8.61 -24.08
C LYS A 179 5.23 9.88 -23.24
N TYR A 180 5.00 9.72 -21.93
CA TYR A 180 4.79 10.84 -21.00
C TYR A 180 6.04 11.71 -20.78
N SER A 181 7.25 11.13 -20.74
CA SER A 181 8.49 11.89 -20.50
C SER A 181 8.90 12.83 -21.64
N ASN A 182 8.41 12.58 -22.86
CA ASN A 182 8.88 13.26 -24.06
C ASN A 182 7.93 14.33 -24.61
N THR A 183 6.75 14.54 -24.01
CA THR A 183 5.70 15.35 -24.67
C THR A 183 4.93 16.36 -23.81
N VAL A 184 5.08 16.44 -22.48
CA VAL A 184 4.22 17.33 -21.68
C VAL A 184 4.99 18.22 -20.69
N PRO A 185 4.77 19.56 -20.69
CA PRO A 185 5.24 20.44 -19.63
C PRO A 185 4.61 20.04 -18.28
N LEU A 186 5.46 19.79 -17.28
CA LEU A 186 5.14 19.22 -15.96
C LEU A 186 4.10 20.02 -15.14
N GLU A 187 3.80 21.26 -15.52
CA GLU A 187 2.99 22.20 -14.74
C GLU A 187 1.47 21.97 -14.83
N LYS A 188 0.99 21.01 -15.65
CA LYS A 188 -0.45 20.80 -15.91
C LYS A 188 -0.98 19.38 -15.76
N GLN A 189 -0.34 18.51 -14.96
CA GLN A 189 -0.78 17.11 -14.85
C GLN A 189 -1.28 16.74 -13.44
N SER A 190 -2.59 16.47 -13.33
CA SER A 190 -3.16 15.65 -12.25
C SER A 190 -2.82 14.19 -12.55
N PHE A 191 -2.02 13.58 -11.68
CA PHE A 191 -1.78 12.15 -11.73
C PHE A 191 -2.89 11.50 -10.94
N ASP A 192 -3.87 10.91 -11.63
CA ASP A 192 -4.79 9.99 -10.98
C ASP A 192 -3.96 8.84 -10.45
N VAL A 193 -3.84 8.81 -9.13
CA VAL A 193 -3.19 7.74 -8.38
C VAL A 193 -3.89 6.45 -8.75
N ILE A 194 -3.20 5.57 -9.48
CA ILE A 194 -3.64 4.19 -9.64
C ILE A 194 -3.63 3.60 -8.24
N THR A 195 -4.81 3.52 -7.64
CA THR A 195 -5.00 2.83 -6.37
C THR A 195 -5.19 1.36 -6.75
N LEU A 196 -4.20 0.53 -6.38
CA LEU A 196 -4.34 -0.92 -6.40
C LEU A 196 -5.15 -1.36 -5.18
#